data_AF-A0A645DXN3-F1
#
_entry.id   AF-A0A645DXN3-F1
#
_cell.length_a   1.000
_cell.length_b   1.000
_cell.length_c   1.000
_cell.angle_alpha   90.00
_cell.angle_beta   90.00
_cell.angle_gamma   90.00
#
_symmetry.space_group_name_H-M   'P 1'
#
loop_
_entity.id
_entity.type
_entity.pdbx_description
1 polymer ?
#
loop_
_entity_poly.entity_id
_entity_poly.type
_entity_poly.pdbx_seq_one_letter_code
_entity_poly.pdbx_strand_id
1 'polypeptide(L)'
;MGGKGVISVLSNVVPRKTAEICRRFFAGDFAGSRRLQYELLPLVGALFSEVNPIPVKAGMAKLGFCENYLRLPLVPMDEQKAEVLYDLMRKQGCFEGVQV
;
A
#
# COMPACT_ATOMS: atom_id res chain seq x y z
N MET A 1 0.81 24.63 -3.03
CA MET A 1 1.99 23.79 -2.71
C MET A 1 2.58 23.25 -4.02
N GLY A 2 3.92 23.13 -4.14
CA GLY A 2 4.65 22.80 -5.40
C GLY A 2 5.37 21.45 -5.39
N GLY A 3 4.73 20.41 -4.87
CA GLY A 3 5.31 19.07 -4.80
C GLY A 3 5.63 18.48 -6.19
N LYS A 4 6.74 17.74 -6.29
CA LYS A 4 7.23 17.13 -7.54
C LYS A 4 7.04 15.61 -7.60
N GLY A 5 6.40 15.03 -6.58
CA GLY A 5 6.15 13.59 -6.48
C GLY A 5 6.00 13.16 -5.03
N VAL A 6 6.18 11.86 -4.80
CA VAL A 6 6.07 11.23 -3.48
C VAL A 6 7.10 10.10 -3.34
N ILE A 7 7.72 9.99 -2.17
CA ILE A 7 8.44 8.78 -1.75
C ILE A 7 7.42 7.94 -0.97
N SER A 8 7.05 6.77 -1.51
CA SER A 8 5.81 6.09 -1.11
C SER A 8 6.02 4.71 -0.49
N VAL A 9 5.26 4.46 0.57
CA VAL A 9 5.09 3.12 1.18
C VAL A 9 4.06 2.32 0.39
N LEU A 10 2.95 2.96 0.00
CA LEU A 10 1.84 2.37 -0.76
C LEU A 10 2.31 1.78 -2.10
N SER A 11 3.32 2.39 -2.73
CA SER A 11 3.87 1.91 -4.01
C SER A 11 4.53 0.54 -3.93
N ASN A 12 4.88 0.03 -2.74
CA ASN A 12 5.36 -1.34 -2.62
C ASN A 12 4.25 -2.35 -2.98
N VAL A 13 3.01 -2.05 -2.57
CA VAL A 13 1.89 -2.98 -2.67
C VAL A 13 1.03 -2.70 -3.91
N VAL A 14 0.79 -1.43 -4.24
CA VAL A 14 0.02 -1.01 -5.43
C VAL A 14 0.81 0.02 -6.27
N PRO A 15 1.95 -0.37 -6.87
CA PRO A 15 2.84 0.55 -7.58
C PRO A 15 2.13 1.28 -8.73
N ARG A 16 1.37 0.55 -9.55
CA ARG A 16 0.67 1.10 -10.73
C ARG A 16 -0.34 2.19 -10.35
N LYS A 17 -1.22 1.91 -9.37
CA LYS A 17 -2.22 2.87 -8.90
C LYS A 17 -1.55 4.09 -8.24
N THR A 18 -0.46 3.88 -7.51
CA THR A 18 0.29 4.98 -6.87
C THR A 18 0.93 5.91 -7.91
N ALA A 19 1.59 5.36 -8.94
CA ALA A 19 2.15 6.14 -10.03
C ALA A 19 1.06 6.91 -10.81
N GLU A 20 -0.11 6.29 -10.97
CA GLU A 20 -1.25 6.90 -11.66
C GLU A 20 -1.79 8.14 -10.93
N ILE A 21 -1.83 8.13 -9.59
CA ILE A 21 -2.21 9.32 -8.80
C ILE A 21 -1.34 10.52 -9.18
N CYS A 22 -0.02 10.34 -9.20
CA CYS A 22 0.92 11.38 -9.58
C CYS A 22 0.79 11.77 -11.05
N ARG A 23 0.68 10.80 -11.95
CA ARG A 23 0.53 11.05 -13.40
C ARG A 23 -0.68 11.92 -13.69
N ARG A 24 -1.84 11.60 -13.12
CA ARG A 24 -3.08 12.37 -13.30
C ARG A 24 -2.95 13.76 -12.70
N PHE A 25 -2.33 13.89 -11.53
CA PHE A 25 -2.08 15.19 -10.91
C PHE A 25 -1.22 16.10 -11.79
N PHE A 26 -0.08 15.60 -12.30
CA PHE A 26 0.82 16.39 -13.15
C PHE A 26 0.25 16.66 -14.55
N ALA A 27 -0.68 15.84 -15.02
CA ALA A 27 -1.45 16.09 -16.24
C ALA A 27 -2.60 17.10 -16.06
N GLY A 28 -2.84 17.61 -14.84
CA GLY A 28 -3.93 18.54 -14.53
C GLY A 28 -5.28 17.88 -14.24
N ASP A 29 -5.37 16.55 -14.28
CA ASP A 29 -6.57 15.79 -13.90
C ASP A 29 -6.66 15.61 -12.37
N PHE A 30 -6.93 16.72 -11.68
CA PHE A 30 -7.06 16.72 -10.22
C PHE A 30 -8.26 15.91 -9.73
N ALA A 31 -9.36 15.86 -10.48
CA ALA A 31 -10.55 15.12 -10.09
C ALA A 31 -10.30 13.62 -10.13
N GLY A 32 -9.66 13.13 -11.19
CA GLY A 32 -9.25 11.74 -11.33
C GLY A 32 -8.18 11.33 -10.32
N SER A 33 -7.18 12.18 -10.10
CA SER A 33 -6.16 11.96 -9.07
C SER A 33 -6.78 11.86 -7.67
N ARG A 34 -7.66 12.79 -7.29
CA ARG A 34 -8.37 12.75 -6.00
C ARG A 34 -9.25 11.52 -5.83
N ARG A 35 -9.99 11.14 -6.88
CA ARG A 35 -10.86 9.95 -6.84
C ARG A 35 -10.03 8.70 -6.52
N LEU A 36 -8.91 8.52 -7.22
CA LEU A 36 -8.02 7.38 -7.01
C LEU A 36 -7.35 7.42 -5.63
N GLN A 37 -6.95 8.60 -5.15
CA GLN A 37 -6.45 8.77 -3.79
C GLN A 37 -7.50 8.34 -2.74
N TYR A 38 -8.76 8.77 -2.88
CA TYR A 38 -9.82 8.40 -1.95
C TYR A 38 -10.16 6.91 -1.98
N GLU A 39 -10.11 6.27 -3.15
CA GLU A 39 -10.25 4.82 -3.28
C GLU A 39 -9.17 4.07 -2.48
N LEU A 40 -7.94 4.60 -2.45
CA LEU A 40 -6.79 3.97 -1.78
C LEU A 40 -6.64 4.35 -0.30
N LEU A 41 -7.34 5.38 0.19
CA LEU A 41 -7.23 5.82 1.58
C LEU A 41 -7.43 4.71 2.62
N PRO A 42 -8.41 3.79 2.48
CA PRO A 42 -8.55 2.69 3.42
C PRO A 42 -7.30 1.79 3.49
N LEU A 43 -6.70 1.47 2.33
CA LEU A 43 -5.47 0.68 2.27
C LEU A 43 -4.29 1.44 2.89
N VAL A 44 -4.19 2.75 2.63
CA VAL A 44 -3.19 3.60 3.31
C VAL A 44 -3.39 3.54 4.82
N GLY A 45 -4.63 3.68 5.32
CA GLY A 45 -4.93 3.55 6.75
C GLY A 45 -4.44 2.22 7.34
N ALA A 46 -4.67 1.11 6.65
CA ALA A 46 -4.18 -0.21 7.08
C ALA A 46 -2.65 -0.33 7.03
N LEU A 47 -2.00 0.24 6.02
CA LEU A 47 -0.53 0.25 5.92
C LEU A 47 0.15 1.06 7.04
N PHE A 48 -0.60 1.93 7.72
CA PHE A 48 -0.14 2.74 8.85
C PHE A 48 -0.90 2.43 10.15
N SER A 49 -1.57 1.28 10.25
CA SER A 49 -2.26 0.86 11.48
C SER A 49 -1.29 0.45 12.61
N GLU A 50 -0.03 0.22 12.26
CA GLU A 50 1.09 -0.08 13.16
C GLU A 50 2.37 0.62 12.65
N VAL A 51 3.44 0.50 13.43
CA VAL A 51 4.73 1.13 13.14
C VAL A 51 5.27 0.65 11.78
N ASN A 52 5.56 1.60 10.89
CA ASN A 52 6.21 1.31 9.62
C ASN A 52 7.65 0.78 9.86
N PRO A 53 8.12 -0.29 9.19
CA PRO A 53 7.53 -0.98 8.03
C PRO A 53 6.74 -2.27 8.34
N ILE A 54 6.24 -2.48 9.55
CA ILE A 54 5.58 -3.74 9.94
C ILE A 54 4.44 -4.11 8.97
N PRO A 55 3.45 -3.24 8.69
CA PRO A 55 2.31 -3.63 7.83
C PRO A 55 2.71 -3.84 6.38
N VAL A 56 3.54 -2.95 5.81
CA VAL A 56 3.97 -3.10 4.40
C VAL A 56 4.80 -4.36 4.21
N LYS A 57 5.60 -4.76 5.21
CA LYS A 57 6.39 -6.00 5.13
C LYS A 57 5.51 -7.24 5.23
N ALA A 58 4.50 -7.24 6.09
CA ALA A 58 3.49 -8.30 6.14
C ALA A 58 2.76 -8.43 4.79
N GLY A 59 2.32 -7.31 4.20
CA GLY A 59 1.68 -7.28 2.88
C GLY A 59 2.57 -7.82 1.76
N MET A 60 3.82 -7.37 1.69
CA MET A 60 4.78 -7.84 0.66
C MET A 60 5.14 -9.31 0.84
N ALA A 61 5.25 -9.80 2.08
CA ALA A 61 5.48 -11.20 2.36
C ALA A 61 4.27 -12.06 1.97
N LYS A 62 3.05 -11.59 2.22
CA LYS A 62 1.82 -12.26 1.78
C LYS A 62 1.71 -12.36 0.26
N LEU A 63 2.29 -11.39 -0.46
CA LEU A 63 2.39 -11.41 -1.93
C LEU A 63 3.53 -12.30 -2.46
N GLY A 64 4.34 -12.90 -1.59
CA GLY A 64 5.45 -13.77 -1.98
C GLY A 64 6.71 -13.05 -2.45
N PHE A 65 6.82 -11.73 -2.24
CA PHE A 65 7.98 -10.95 -2.69
C PHE A 65 9.16 -10.96 -1.70
N CYS A 66 8.93 -11.26 -0.43
CA CYS A 66 9.97 -11.33 0.59
C CYS A 66 9.53 -12.15 1.80
N GLU A 67 10.45 -12.43 2.72
CA GLU A 67 10.11 -12.98 4.03
C GLU A 67 9.55 -11.89 4.95
N ASN A 68 8.61 -12.24 5.83
CA ASN A 68 8.11 -11.36 6.88
C ASN A 68 9.10 -11.24 8.06
N TYR A 69 10.38 -11.06 7.75
CA TYR A 69 11.45 -10.95 8.74
C TYR A 69 11.62 -9.51 9.21
N LEU A 70 11.47 -9.29 10.52
CA LEU A 70 11.66 -8.00 11.16
C LEU A 70 12.79 -8.10 12.20
N ARG A 71 13.61 -7.05 12.27
CA ARG A 71 14.63 -6.93 13.32
C ARG A 71 14.04 -6.17 14.49
N LEU A 72 14.31 -6.66 15.70
CA LEU A 72 13.92 -5.96 16.92
C LEU A 72 14.45 -4.51 16.89
N PRO A 73 13.65 -3.54 17.40
CA PRO A 73 12.45 -3.71 18.22
C PRO A 73 11.15 -3.97 17.44
N LEU A 74 11.20 -4.07 16.11
CA LEU A 74 10.00 -4.34 15.30
C LEU A 74 9.58 -5.81 15.46
N VAL A 75 8.29 -6.02 15.64
CA VAL A 75 7.68 -7.34 15.81
C VAL A 75 6.65 -7.59 14.70
N PRO A 76 6.31 -8.87 14.41
CA PRO A 76 5.23 -9.19 13.48
C PRO A 76 3.94 -8.46 13.81
N MET A 77 3.21 -8.10 12.76
CA MET A 77 1.92 -7.41 12.84
C MET A 77 0.90 -8.26 13.61
N ASP A 78 0.00 -7.61 14.34
CA ASP A 78 -1.17 -8.28 14.91
C ASP A 78 -2.00 -8.99 13.82
N GLU A 79 -2.42 -10.22 14.08
CA GLU A 79 -3.10 -11.08 13.10
C GLU A 79 -4.43 -10.49 12.62
N GLN A 80 -5.22 -9.89 13.52
CA GLN A 80 -6.52 -9.32 13.15
C GLN A 80 -6.35 -8.12 12.23
N LYS A 81 -5.36 -7.27 12.51
CA LYS A 81 -5.04 -6.14 11.63
C LYS A 81 -4.42 -6.60 10.31
N ALA A 82 -3.63 -7.68 10.32
CA ALA A 82 -3.05 -8.24 9.11
C ALA A 82 -4.15 -8.74 8.15
N GLU A 83 -5.19 -9.41 8.66
CA GLU A 83 -6.33 -9.83 7.84
C GLU A 83 -7.08 -8.63 7.22
N VAL A 84 -7.28 -7.54 7.99
CA VAL A 84 -7.86 -6.30 7.45
C VAL A 84 -6.99 -5.73 6.31
N LEU A 85 -5.67 -5.72 6.49
CA LEU A 85 -4.73 -5.28 5.44
C LEU A 85 -4.86 -6.17 4.20
N TYR A 86 -4.88 -7.49 4.35
CA TYR A 86 -4.98 -8.43 3.23
C TYR A 86 -6.31 -8.31 2.48
N ASP A 87 -7.42 -8.11 3.19
CA ASP A 87 -8.72 -7.88 2.56
C ASP A 87 -8.73 -6.61 1.72
N LEU A 88 -8.13 -5.53 2.23
CA LEU A 88 -7.99 -4.28 1.50
C LEU A 88 -7.07 -4.44 0.29
N MET A 89 -5.95 -5.16 0.43
CA MET A 89 -5.07 -5.50 -0.69
C MET A 89 -5.80 -6.29 -1.78
N ARG A 90 -6.65 -7.26 -1.38
CA ARG A 90 -7.47 -8.05 -2.31
C ARG A 90 -8.46 -7.18 -3.08
N LYS A 91 -9.15 -6.26 -2.38
CA LYS A 91 -10.04 -5.27 -3.02
C LYS A 91 -9.33 -4.38 -4.04
N GLN A 92 -8.02 -4.19 -3.90
CA GLN A 92 -7.21 -3.40 -4.82
C GLN A 92 -6.56 -4.22 -5.95
N GLY A 93 -6.82 -5.53 -6.02
CA GLY A 93 -6.30 -6.42 -7.05
C GLY A 93 -4.84 -6.87 -6.83
N CYS A 94 -4.32 -6.76 -5.61
CA CYS A 94 -2.89 -7.05 -5.36
C CYS A 94 -2.52 -8.53 -5.56
N PHE A 95 -3.49 -9.44 -5.41
CA PHE A 95 -3.27 -10.90 -5.53
C PHE A 95 -3.58 -11.44 -6.94
N GLU A 96 -3.99 -10.59 -7.87
CA GLU A 96 -4.25 -11.01 -9.25
C GLU A 96 -2.93 -11.36 -9.95
N GLY A 97 -2.72 -12.65 -10.23
CA GLY A 97 -1.50 -13.16 -10.86
C GLY A 97 -0.42 -13.68 -9.89
N VAL A 98 -0.69 -13.69 -8.58
CA VAL A 98 0.18 -14.33 -7.59
C VAL A 98 -0.27 -15.78 -7.42
N GLN A 99 0.54 -16.75 -7.87
CA GLN A 99 0.34 -18.16 -7.56
C GLN A 99 0.70 -18.35 -6.08
N VAL A 100 -0.31 -18.49 -5.21
CA VAL A 100 -0.15 -18.89 -3.80
C VAL A 100 -0.10 -20.40 -3.71
#